data_AF-A0A8T0QZE5-F1
#
_entry.id   AF-A0A8T0QZE5-F1
#
_cell.length_a   1.000
_cell.length_b   1.000
_cell.length_c   1.000
_cell.angle_alpha   90.00
_cell.angle_beta   90.00
_cell.angle_gamma   90.00
#
_symmetry.space_group_name_H-M   'P 1'
#
loop_
_entity.id
_entity.type
_entity.pdbx_description
1 polymer ?
#
loop_
_entity_poly.entity_id
_entity_poly.type
_entity_poly.pdbx_seq_one_letter_code
_entity_poly.pdbx_strand_id
1 'polypeptide(L)'
;MDAAKSSSLILDFFTPESELVPDSLPSGAFVCTRCHLVHEDRQAWDRGHSRLWPCSRCGLVHMEYMLLAMLYGFKEFDCKVFIPDLDNVVMHGDSVKFDPQVLKMLDEKQQCELTAGKDDDTATVR
;
A
#
# COMPACT_ATOMS: atom_id res chain seq x y z
N MET A 1 6.68 -64.10 -35.85
CA MET A 1 6.60 -64.01 -34.39
C MET A 1 7.75 -63.15 -33.93
N ASP A 2 7.36 -61.90 -33.73
CA ASP A 2 8.15 -60.70 -33.57
C ASP A 2 8.79 -60.59 -32.19
N ALA A 3 9.93 -59.91 -32.10
CA ALA A 3 10.31 -59.20 -30.89
C ALA A 3 11.01 -57.91 -31.30
N ALA A 4 10.33 -56.79 -31.03
CA ALA A 4 10.60 -55.48 -31.55
C ALA A 4 11.89 -54.86 -30.99
N LYS A 5 12.54 -54.10 -31.88
CA LYS A 5 13.66 -53.20 -31.63
C LYS A 5 13.15 -51.97 -30.86
N SER A 6 13.40 -51.91 -29.55
CA SER A 6 13.11 -50.70 -28.77
C SER A 6 14.26 -49.70 -28.91
N SER A 7 14.10 -48.76 -29.84
CA SER A 7 14.83 -47.49 -29.85
C SER A 7 14.18 -46.54 -28.84
N SER A 8 14.82 -46.34 -27.69
CA SER A 8 14.45 -45.25 -26.77
C SER A 8 15.14 -43.96 -27.23
N LEU A 9 14.37 -43.09 -27.88
CA LEU A 9 14.74 -41.70 -28.09
C LEU A 9 14.75 -41.03 -26.71
N ILE A 10 15.94 -40.82 -26.14
CA ILE A 10 16.07 -39.87 -25.04
C ILE A 10 15.88 -38.50 -25.67
N LEU A 11 14.65 -38.02 -25.56
CA LEU A 11 14.26 -36.64 -25.78
C LEU A 11 15.14 -35.80 -24.85
N ASP A 12 16.04 -35.00 -25.41
CA ASP A 12 16.76 -33.95 -24.71
C ASP A 12 15.71 -32.99 -24.14
N PHE A 13 15.24 -33.32 -22.94
CA PHE A 13 14.39 -32.45 -22.15
C PHE A 13 15.29 -31.30 -21.74
N PHE A 14 15.05 -30.13 -22.35
CA PHE A 14 15.56 -28.85 -21.89
C PHE A 14 15.48 -28.84 -20.36
N THR A 15 16.63 -28.93 -19.71
CA THR A 15 16.76 -28.56 -18.31
C THR A 15 16.19 -27.15 -18.23
N PRO A 16 15.12 -26.88 -17.47
CA PRO A 16 14.76 -25.50 -17.20
C PRO A 16 16.01 -24.92 -16.55
N GLU A 17 16.60 -23.92 -17.21
CA GLU A 17 17.69 -23.13 -16.68
C GLU A 17 17.30 -22.79 -15.26
N SER A 18 18.14 -23.26 -14.32
CA SER A 18 18.08 -23.00 -12.89
C SER A 18 17.26 -21.75 -12.64
N GLU A 19 16.07 -21.89 -12.03
CA GLU A 19 15.41 -20.75 -11.42
C GLU A 19 16.47 -20.14 -10.50
N LEU A 20 17.07 -19.05 -10.95
CA LEU A 20 17.81 -18.13 -10.13
C LEU A 20 16.74 -17.50 -9.26
N VAL A 21 16.32 -18.24 -8.22
CA VAL A 21 15.61 -17.69 -7.08
C VAL A 21 16.45 -16.49 -6.68
N PRO A 22 15.97 -15.25 -6.83
CA PRO A 22 16.74 -14.10 -6.41
C PRO A 22 17.13 -14.35 -4.96
N ASP A 23 18.44 -14.28 -4.67
CA ASP A 23 18.98 -14.48 -3.33
C ASP A 23 18.33 -13.47 -2.38
N SER A 24 17.19 -13.86 -1.82
CA SER A 24 16.28 -13.07 -0.96
C SER A 24 15.71 -11.80 -1.62
N LEU A 25 14.39 -11.80 -1.84
CA LEU A 25 13.65 -10.56 -2.12
C LEU A 25 13.73 -9.61 -0.90
N PRO A 26 13.74 -8.28 -1.10
CA PRO A 26 13.59 -7.33 -0.01
C PRO A 26 12.36 -7.64 0.86
N SER A 27 12.42 -7.35 2.16
CA SER A 27 11.28 -7.53 3.05
C SER A 27 10.06 -6.73 2.55
N GLY A 28 8.98 -7.43 2.22
CA GLY A 28 7.75 -6.85 1.66
C GLY A 28 7.63 -6.99 0.14
N ALA A 29 8.72 -7.33 -0.57
CA ALA A 29 8.68 -7.54 -2.00
C ALA A 29 8.11 -8.91 -2.36
N PHE A 30 7.39 -8.97 -3.49
CA PHE A 30 6.73 -10.20 -3.95
C PHE A 30 6.65 -10.28 -5.48
N VAL A 31 6.63 -11.50 -6.00
CA VAL A 31 6.37 -11.76 -7.43
C VAL A 31 4.86 -11.65 -7.67
N CYS A 32 4.44 -10.76 -8.56
CA CYS A 32 3.04 -10.63 -8.92
C CYS A 32 2.62 -11.73 -9.90
N THR A 33 1.62 -12.52 -9.52
CA THR A 33 1.05 -13.57 -10.38
C THR A 33 0.33 -13.03 -11.63
N ARG A 34 -0.02 -11.75 -11.65
CA ARG A 34 -0.76 -11.11 -12.75
C ARG A 34 0.16 -10.59 -13.87
N CYS A 35 1.30 -10.01 -13.51
CA CYS A 35 2.23 -9.41 -14.49
C CYS A 35 3.60 -10.09 -14.51
N HIS A 36 3.84 -11.05 -13.62
CA HIS A 36 5.10 -11.79 -13.47
C HIS A 36 6.32 -10.92 -13.15
N LEU A 37 6.11 -9.67 -12.71
CA LEU A 37 7.15 -8.77 -12.22
C LEU A 37 7.24 -8.82 -10.69
N VAL A 38 8.43 -8.52 -10.17
CA VAL A 38 8.65 -8.28 -8.73
C VAL A 38 8.18 -6.86 -8.41
N HIS A 39 7.34 -6.73 -7.38
CA HIS A 39 6.99 -5.44 -6.78
C HIS A 39 7.72 -5.28 -5.46
N GLU A 40 8.23 -4.08 -5.20
CA GLU A 40 8.98 -3.75 -3.98
C GLU A 40 8.10 -3.82 -2.73
N ASP A 41 6.85 -3.39 -2.86
CA ASP A 41 5.82 -3.45 -1.81
C ASP A 41 4.43 -3.42 -2.44
N ARG A 42 3.40 -3.45 -1.58
CA ARG A 42 2.00 -3.34 -2.02
C ARG A 42 1.69 -2.02 -2.74
N GLN A 43 2.25 -0.88 -2.33
CA GLN A 43 2.00 0.40 -2.98
C GLN A 43 2.59 0.47 -4.39
N ALA A 44 3.75 -0.14 -4.61
CA ALA A 44 4.34 -0.31 -5.94
C ALA A 44 3.42 -1.12 -6.86
N TRP A 45 2.81 -2.19 -6.32
CA TRP A 45 1.80 -2.95 -7.03
C TRP A 45 0.55 -2.11 -7.33
N ASP A 46 0.03 -1.36 -6.35
CA ASP A 46 -1.16 -0.54 -6.52
C ASP A 46 -0.98 0.55 -7.59
N ARG A 47 0.23 1.11 -7.73
CA ARG A 47 0.55 2.06 -8.82
C ARG A 47 0.32 1.49 -10.22
N GLY A 48 0.59 0.20 -10.43
CA GLY A 48 0.45 -0.47 -11.73
C GLY A 48 -0.83 -1.28 -11.90
N HIS A 49 -1.52 -1.63 -10.81
CA HIS A 49 -2.58 -2.64 -10.83
C HIS A 49 -3.86 -2.28 -10.10
N SER A 50 -3.86 -1.22 -9.28
CA SER A 50 -5.08 -0.76 -8.64
C SER A 50 -6.12 -0.36 -9.68
N ARG A 51 -7.39 -0.66 -9.40
CA ARG A 51 -8.53 -0.17 -10.19
C ARG A 51 -8.79 1.31 -9.94
N LEU A 52 -8.28 1.81 -8.82
CA LEU A 52 -8.42 3.19 -8.40
C LEU A 52 -7.14 3.92 -8.78
N TRP A 53 -7.30 5.09 -9.38
CA TRP A 53 -6.17 5.88 -9.83
C TRP A 53 -5.32 6.32 -8.63
N PRO A 54 -4.01 6.01 -8.63
CA PRO A 54 -3.09 6.57 -7.66
C PRO A 54 -3.05 8.09 -7.80
N CYS A 55 -2.86 8.77 -6.67
CA CYS A 55 -2.74 10.22 -6.65
C CYS A 55 -1.49 10.66 -7.41
N SER A 56 -1.63 11.65 -8.29
CA SER A 56 -0.50 12.17 -9.07
C SER A 56 0.57 12.86 -8.22
N ARG A 57 0.22 13.31 -7.01
CA ARG A 57 1.16 13.95 -6.09
C ARG A 57 1.98 12.93 -5.28
N CYS A 58 1.32 12.03 -4.56
CA CYS A 58 2.00 11.12 -3.64
C CYS A 58 2.12 9.67 -4.15
N GLY A 59 1.51 9.34 -5.29
CA GLY A 59 1.53 8.00 -5.86
C GLY A 59 0.72 6.95 -5.09
N LEU A 60 0.02 7.34 -4.02
CA LEU A 60 -0.81 6.43 -3.21
C LEU A 60 -2.24 6.35 -3.75
N VAL A 61 -2.88 5.21 -3.55
CA VAL A 61 -4.32 5.07 -3.72
C VAL A 61 -5.01 5.62 -2.47
N HIS A 62 -5.51 6.86 -2.54
CA HIS A 62 -6.12 7.55 -1.38
C HIS A 62 -7.24 6.75 -0.69
N MET A 63 -7.95 5.90 -1.46
CA MET A 63 -9.03 5.08 -0.92
C MET A 63 -8.57 4.14 0.20
N GLU A 64 -7.31 3.71 0.20
CA GLU A 64 -6.75 2.86 1.26
C GLU A 64 -6.60 3.60 2.60
N TYR A 65 -6.58 4.94 2.57
CA TYR A 65 -6.39 5.81 3.72
C TYR A 65 -7.65 6.62 4.09
N MET A 66 -8.80 6.27 3.49
CA MET A 66 -10.09 6.92 3.79
C MET A 66 -10.49 6.80 5.25
N LEU A 67 -10.29 5.63 5.87
CA LEU A 67 -10.64 5.44 7.29
C LEU A 67 -9.84 6.36 8.19
N LEU A 68 -8.55 6.55 7.91
CA LEU A 68 -7.72 7.51 8.64
C LEU A 68 -8.23 8.93 8.49
N ALA A 69 -8.59 9.33 7.26
CA ALA A 69 -9.17 10.64 6.99
C ALA A 69 -10.47 10.87 7.80
N MET A 70 -11.36 9.87 7.82
CA MET A 70 -12.61 9.92 8.57
C MET A 70 -12.40 10.01 10.08
N LEU A 71 -11.40 9.31 10.65
CA LEU A 71 -11.07 9.41 12.08
C LEU A 71 -10.74 10.85 12.50
N TYR A 72 -10.12 11.61 11.59
CA TYR A 72 -9.76 13.01 11.79
C TYR A 72 -10.80 14.01 11.23
N GLY A 73 -12.01 13.55 10.91
CA GLY A 73 -13.11 14.41 10.48
C GLY A 73 -13.04 14.89 9.02
N PHE A 74 -12.14 14.34 8.20
CA PHE A 74 -12.07 14.66 6.78
C PHE A 74 -13.03 13.77 5.98
N LYS A 75 -13.67 14.35 4.95
CA LYS A 75 -14.53 13.60 4.01
C LYS A 75 -13.72 12.71 3.06
N GLU A 76 -12.50 13.11 2.77
CA GLU A 76 -11.56 12.46 1.87
C GLU A 76 -10.14 12.61 2.42
N PHE A 77 -9.24 11.73 1.99
CA PHE A 77 -7.83 11.76 2.35
C PHE A 77 -7.11 12.84 1.56
N ASP A 78 -6.69 13.90 2.26
CA ASP A 78 -5.89 14.96 1.68
C ASP A 78 -4.40 14.69 1.90
N CYS A 79 -3.75 14.14 0.86
CA CYS A 79 -2.32 13.85 0.93
C CYS A 79 -1.45 15.08 1.25
N LYS A 80 -1.90 16.32 1.03
CA LYS A 80 -1.12 17.52 1.40
C LYS A 80 -1.11 17.76 2.90
N VAL A 81 -2.18 17.36 3.59
CA VAL A 81 -2.30 17.47 5.05
C VAL A 81 -1.55 16.33 5.72
N PHE A 82 -1.81 15.09 5.29
CA PHE A 82 -1.23 13.90 5.93
C PHE A 82 0.24 13.66 5.55
N ILE A 83 0.65 14.09 4.35
CA ILE A 83 1.99 13.92 3.81
C ILE A 83 2.46 15.27 3.22
N PRO A 84 2.77 16.25 4.07
CA PRO A 84 3.16 17.57 3.60
C PRO A 84 4.48 17.52 2.81
N ASP A 85 5.41 16.70 3.26
CA ASP A 85 6.72 16.47 2.65
C ASP A 85 6.77 15.07 2.02
N LEU A 86 6.98 15.02 0.69
CA LEU A 86 7.05 13.77 -0.07
C LEU A 86 8.45 13.13 -0.01
N ASP A 87 9.49 13.92 0.26
CA ASP A 87 10.87 13.43 0.23
C ASP A 87 11.20 12.57 1.46
N ASN A 88 10.41 12.72 2.53
CA ASN A 88 10.58 12.03 3.81
C ASN A 88 9.52 10.96 4.07
N VAL A 89 8.81 10.49 3.04
CA VAL A 89 7.82 9.42 3.19
C VAL A 89 8.50 8.10 3.51
N VAL A 90 8.12 7.49 4.64
CA VAL A 90 8.65 6.19 5.06
C VAL A 90 7.55 5.15 4.98
N MET A 91 7.87 4.01 4.39
CA MET A 91 7.00 2.83 4.37
C MET A 91 7.18 1.99 5.63
N HIS A 92 6.09 1.46 6.15
CA HIS A 92 6.09 0.44 7.21
C HIS A 92 5.23 -0.74 6.76
N GLY A 93 5.91 -1.80 6.29
CA GLY A 93 5.25 -2.88 5.57
C GLY A 93 4.57 -2.34 4.31
N ASP A 94 3.29 -2.66 4.16
CA ASP A 94 2.48 -2.29 2.99
C ASP A 94 1.86 -0.89 3.04
N SER A 95 2.11 -0.14 4.13
CA SER A 95 1.44 1.13 4.43
C SER A 95 2.43 2.26 4.65
N VAL A 96 2.04 3.48 4.28
CA VAL A 96 2.79 4.68 4.62
C VAL A 96 2.73 4.93 6.12
N LYS A 97 3.89 5.23 6.71
CA LYS A 97 3.98 5.78 8.05
C LYS A 97 3.79 7.29 7.99
N PHE A 98 2.79 7.78 8.70
CA PHE A 98 2.53 9.21 8.82
C PHE A 98 3.49 9.86 9.83
N ASP A 99 3.85 11.11 9.55
CA ASP A 99 4.70 11.90 10.44
C ASP A 99 4.00 12.07 11.81
N PRO A 100 4.64 11.69 12.93
CA PRO A 100 4.06 11.84 14.26
C PRO A 100 3.68 13.28 14.61
N GLN A 101 4.42 14.28 14.12
CA GLN A 101 4.10 15.70 14.35
C GLN A 101 2.81 16.09 13.60
N VAL A 102 2.62 15.59 12.38
CA VAL A 102 1.39 15.80 11.62
C VAL A 102 0.20 15.17 12.34
N LEU A 103 0.32 13.93 12.79
CA LEU A 103 -0.74 13.26 13.56
C LEU A 103 -1.06 14.00 14.87
N LYS A 104 -0.04 14.46 15.61
CA LYS A 104 -0.24 15.25 16.84
C LYS A 104 -1.00 16.54 16.58
N MET A 105 -0.66 17.26 15.50
CA MET A 105 -1.37 18.48 15.10
C MET A 105 -2.85 18.20 14.76
N LEU A 106 -3.14 17.05 14.13
CA LEU A 106 -4.51 16.64 13.84
C LEU A 106 -5.27 16.24 15.11
N ASP A 107 -4.64 15.52 16.03
CA ASP A 107 -5.21 15.16 17.33
C ASP A 107 -5.57 16.43 18.13
N GLU A 108 -4.67 17.41 18.20
CA GLU A 108 -4.89 18.69 18.88
C GLU A 108 -6.06 19.46 18.28
N LYS A 109 -6.12 19.54 16.94
CA LYS A 109 -7.23 20.18 16.24
C LYS A 109 -8.57 19.52 16.59
N GLN A 110 -8.63 18.19 16.58
CA GLN A 110 -9.84 17.45 16.90
C GLN A 110 -10.27 17.68 18.36
N GLN A 111 -9.33 17.73 19.31
CA GLN A 111 -9.62 18.05 20.71
C GLN A 111 -10.15 19.48 20.89
N CYS A 112 -9.61 20.46 20.16
CA CYS A 112 -10.12 21.83 20.16
C CYS A 112 -11.56 21.90 19.63
N GLU A 113 -11.86 21.20 18.53
CA GLU A 113 -13.22 21.16 17.97
C GLU A 113 -14.23 20.51 18.93
N LEU A 114 -13.84 19.43 19.61
CA LEU A 114 -14.69 18.75 20.60
C LEU A 114 -14.93 19.59 21.87
N THR A 115 -14.00 20.45 22.26
CA THR A 115 -14.15 21.33 23.42
C THR A 115 -14.99 22.56 23.10
N ALA A 116 -14.85 23.13 21.90
CA ALA A 116 -15.67 24.24 21.43
C ALA A 116 -17.16 23.89 21.31
N GLY A 117 -17.50 22.63 20.97
CA GLY A 117 -18.90 22.18 20.87
C GLY A 117 -19.61 21.98 22.21
N LYS A 118 -18.91 22.03 23.36
CA LYS A 118 -19.51 21.80 24.69
C LYS A 118 -19.99 23.08 25.39
N ASP A 119 -19.62 24.25 24.88
CA ASP A 119 -19.97 25.53 25.52
C ASP A 119 -21.34 26.07 25.07
N ASP A 120 -21.91 25.54 23.98
CA ASP A 120 -23.22 25.97 23.44
C ASP A 120 -24.44 25.29 24.11
N ASP A 121 -24.26 24.16 24.82
CA ASP A 121 -25.38 23.42 25.42
C ASP A 121 -25.80 23.90 26.83
N THR A 122 -25.15 24.92 27.38
CA THR A 122 -25.37 25.36 28.78
C THR A 122 -26.18 26.65 28.93
N ALA A 123 -27.01 27.00 27.95
CA ALA A 123 -27.71 28.30 27.94
C ALA A 123 -29.21 28.25 27.61
N THR A 124 -29.99 27.22 27.98
CA THR A 124 -31.46 27.38 28.05
C THR A 124 -32.13 26.39 29.01
N VAL A 125 -32.20 26.76 30.30
CA VAL A 125 -33.37 26.45 31.14
C VAL A 125 -33.64 27.69 32.00
N ARG A 126 -34.66 28.45 31.63
CA ARG A 126 -35.32 29.45 32.48
C ARG A 126 -36.78 29.04 32.62
#